data_AF-A0A8J7D2T1-F1
#
_entry.id   AF-A0A8J7D2T1-F1
#
_cell.length_a   1.000
_cell.length_b   1.000
_cell.length_c   1.000
_cell.angle_alpha   90.00
_cell.angle_beta   90.00
_cell.angle_gamma   90.00
#
_symmetry.space_group_name_H-M   'P 1'
#
loop_
_entity.id
_entity.type
_entity.pdbx_description
1 polymer ?
#
loop_
_entity_poly.entity_id
_entity_poly.type
_entity_poly.pdbx_seq_one_letter_code
_entity_poly.pdbx_strand_id
1 'polypeptide(L)'
;MPKSPSFQDAKRADWLMLCQLAADGLICLKYLDESGFERTSSLNYTYSKRGEQKSIYQPSRRGKRISILGFWEPQQSFEYGAVVGGFNSKRYLQLLQWQTHLAQQRLEQTGKITVIIQDGASFHRSNQVKQYWQRWQQQGLYIFFLPPYSPQMNRIEDEWLHLKRHELSSQIFDDEYELAIALIHAIQNRANNGNRNVEC
;
A
#
# COMPACT_ATOMS: atom_id res chain seq x y z
N MET A 1 -12.49 16.65 15.31
CA MET A 1 -13.22 17.73 14.59
C MET A 1 -12.89 17.63 13.11
N PRO A 2 -13.88 17.63 12.21
CA PRO A 2 -13.61 17.67 10.77
C PRO A 2 -12.85 18.96 10.44
N LYS A 3 -11.79 18.85 9.63
CA LYS A 3 -11.01 20.02 9.19
C LYS A 3 -11.84 20.86 8.21
N SER A 4 -11.62 22.18 8.21
CA SER A 4 -12.38 23.12 7.36
C SER A 4 -12.30 22.76 5.88
N PRO A 5 -13.33 23.06 5.07
CA PRO A 5 -13.33 22.79 3.62
C PRO A 5 -12.10 23.36 2.91
N SER A 6 -11.70 24.59 3.27
CA SER A 6 -10.49 25.24 2.77
C SER A 6 -9.20 24.42 2.99
N PHE A 7 -9.08 23.69 4.10
CA PHE A 7 -7.93 22.82 4.34
C PHE A 7 -7.91 21.61 3.40
N GLN A 8 -9.08 21.02 3.13
CA GLN A 8 -9.18 19.86 2.22
C GLN A 8 -8.89 20.26 0.78
N ASP A 9 -9.39 21.41 0.36
CA ASP A 9 -9.17 21.95 -0.99
C ASP A 9 -7.69 22.30 -1.22
N ALA A 10 -7.03 22.94 -0.24
CA ALA A 10 -5.59 23.20 -0.30
C ALA A 10 -4.78 21.90 -0.42
N LYS A 11 -5.11 20.88 0.39
CA LYS A 11 -4.44 19.58 0.31
C LYS A 11 -4.68 18.86 -1.01
N ARG A 12 -5.86 19.01 -1.60
CA ARG A 12 -6.17 18.47 -2.91
C ARG A 12 -5.34 19.17 -4.00
N ALA A 13 -5.17 20.49 -3.90
CA ALA A 13 -4.32 21.25 -4.82
C ALA A 13 -2.85 20.81 -4.71
N ASP A 14 -2.31 20.67 -3.50
CA ASP A 14 -0.95 20.15 -3.27
C ASP A 14 -0.78 18.76 -3.89
N TRP A 15 -1.77 17.87 -3.67
CA TRP A 15 -1.75 16.51 -4.22
C TRP A 15 -1.78 16.51 -5.75
N LEU A 16 -2.60 17.36 -6.37
CA LEU A 16 -2.63 17.52 -7.83
C LEU A 16 -1.28 18.01 -8.36
N MET A 17 -0.65 18.98 -7.68
CA MET A 17 0.67 19.47 -8.04
C MET A 17 1.72 18.36 -7.98
N LEU A 18 1.73 17.54 -6.92
CA LEU A 18 2.64 16.39 -6.82
C LEU A 18 2.41 15.37 -7.93
N CYS A 19 1.15 15.09 -8.27
CA CYS A 19 0.82 14.20 -9.39
C CYS A 19 1.34 14.75 -10.72
N GLN A 20 1.21 16.06 -10.95
CA GLN A 20 1.73 16.71 -12.16
C GLN A 20 3.26 16.64 -12.22
N LEU A 21 3.96 16.99 -11.13
CA LEU A 21 5.42 16.90 -11.06
C LEU A 21 5.93 15.47 -11.31
N ALA A 22 5.19 14.46 -10.86
CA ALA A 22 5.50 13.06 -11.13
C ALA A 22 5.26 12.70 -12.60
N ALA A 23 4.16 13.17 -13.20
CA ALA A 23 3.86 12.97 -14.62
C ALA A 23 4.92 13.63 -15.53
N ASP A 24 5.43 14.80 -15.12
CA ASP A 24 6.53 15.49 -15.79
C ASP A 24 7.90 14.84 -15.51
N GLY A 25 7.94 13.80 -14.68
CA GLY A 25 9.14 13.04 -14.35
C GLY A 25 10.12 13.81 -13.46
N LEU A 26 9.70 14.88 -12.80
CA LEU A 26 10.56 15.71 -11.95
C LEU A 26 10.77 15.11 -10.56
N ILE A 27 9.80 14.34 -10.07
CA ILE A 27 9.87 13.65 -8.78
C ILE A 27 9.49 12.18 -8.94
N CYS A 28 9.96 11.35 -8.01
CA CYS A 28 9.38 10.03 -7.78
C CYS A 28 8.23 10.16 -6.80
N LEU A 29 7.04 9.70 -7.18
CA LEU A 29 5.84 9.75 -6.34
C LEU A 29 5.37 8.33 -6.02
N LYS A 30 5.39 7.97 -4.73
CA LYS A 30 4.95 6.67 -4.24
C LYS A 30 3.74 6.81 -3.34
N TYR A 31 2.81 5.86 -3.42
CA TYR A 31 1.66 5.75 -2.52
C TYR A 31 1.94 4.65 -1.50
N LEU A 32 1.77 4.96 -0.22
CA LEU A 32 1.85 4.00 0.88
C LEU A 32 0.48 3.72 1.46
N ASP A 33 0.21 2.44 1.67
CA ASP A 33 -0.97 1.97 2.40
C ASP A 33 -0.78 0.55 2.95
N GLU A 34 -1.60 0.18 3.93
CA GLU A 34 -1.65 -1.16 4.51
C GLU A 34 -2.90 -1.92 4.04
N SER A 35 -2.72 -3.16 3.59
CA SER A 35 -3.83 -4.09 3.37
C SER A 35 -3.65 -5.40 4.12
N GLY A 36 -4.69 -5.80 4.84
CA GLY A 36 -4.77 -7.11 5.50
C GLY A 36 -5.40 -8.17 4.60
N PHE A 37 -4.84 -9.38 4.65
CA PHE A 37 -5.27 -10.58 3.94
C PHE A 37 -5.53 -11.71 4.94
N GLU A 38 -6.66 -12.39 4.76
CA GLU A 38 -7.10 -13.48 5.63
C GLU A 38 -7.17 -14.78 4.81
N ARG A 39 -7.15 -15.92 5.51
CA ARG A 39 -7.22 -17.25 4.88
C ARG A 39 -8.60 -17.56 4.28
N THR A 40 -9.61 -16.81 4.72
CA THR A 40 -10.99 -16.97 4.29
C THR A 40 -11.27 -16.11 3.05
N SER A 41 -12.02 -16.68 2.12
CA SER A 41 -12.49 -15.92 0.95
C SER A 41 -13.69 -15.05 1.34
N SER A 42 -13.69 -13.78 0.90
CA SER A 42 -14.89 -12.95 0.98
C SER A 42 -15.95 -13.48 0.02
N LEU A 43 -17.21 -13.55 0.46
CA LEU A 43 -18.34 -13.90 -0.40
C LEU A 43 -18.47 -12.88 -1.54
N ASN A 44 -18.02 -13.26 -2.73
CA ASN A 44 -18.19 -12.47 -3.95
C ASN A 44 -19.45 -12.90 -4.70
N TYR A 45 -20.07 -11.96 -5.40
CA TYR A 45 -21.23 -12.23 -6.26
C TYR A 45 -20.86 -13.26 -7.32
N THR A 46 -21.69 -14.28 -7.48
CA THR A 46 -21.44 -15.43 -8.38
C THR A 46 -22.78 -16.03 -8.79
N TYR A 47 -22.83 -16.63 -9.98
CA TYR A 47 -24.03 -17.32 -10.45
C TYR A 47 -24.17 -18.67 -9.74
N SER A 48 -25.37 -18.97 -9.26
CA SER A 48 -25.78 -20.30 -8.80
C SER A 48 -27.08 -20.70 -9.49
N LYS A 49 -27.37 -22.00 -9.52
CA LYS A 49 -28.64 -22.48 -10.06
C LYS A 49 -29.79 -21.94 -9.22
N ARG A 50 -30.88 -21.55 -9.88
CA ARG A 50 -32.09 -21.06 -9.23
C ARG A 50 -32.66 -22.17 -8.33
N GLY A 51 -32.76 -21.92 -7.03
CA GLY A 51 -33.24 -22.88 -6.04
C GLY A 51 -32.13 -23.58 -5.22
N GLU A 52 -30.86 -23.39 -5.57
CA GLU A 52 -29.73 -23.94 -4.81
C GLU A 52 -29.01 -22.84 -4.02
N GLN A 53 -29.00 -22.96 -2.69
CA GLN A 53 -28.20 -22.11 -1.82
C GLN A 53 -26.73 -22.52 -1.94
N LYS A 54 -25.89 -21.60 -2.42
CA LYS A 54 -24.45 -21.84 -2.48
C LYS A 54 -23.86 -21.90 -1.07
N SER A 55 -23.14 -22.98 -0.77
CA SER A 55 -22.26 -23.08 0.39
C SER A 55 -20.82 -22.98 -0.08
N ILE A 56 -20.01 -22.21 0.65
CA ILE A 56 -18.56 -22.17 0.46
C ILE A 56 -17.97 -22.69 1.77
N TYR A 57 -17.10 -23.70 1.67
CA TYR A 57 -16.36 -24.17 2.83
C TYR A 57 -15.55 -23.00 3.41
N GLN A 58 -15.61 -22.80 4.71
CA GLN A 58 -14.71 -21.87 5.40
C GLN A 58 -14.03 -22.64 6.54
N PRO A 59 -12.72 -22.48 6.73
CA PRO A 59 -12.03 -23.08 7.85
C PRO A 59 -12.65 -22.59 9.17
N SER A 60 -12.83 -23.52 10.11
CA SER A 60 -13.50 -23.25 11.40
C SER A 60 -12.76 -22.24 12.30
N ARG A 61 -11.48 -21.98 12.02
CA ARG A 61 -10.65 -20.98 12.70
C ARG A 61 -10.20 -19.92 11.71
N ARG A 62 -10.35 -18.64 12.08
CA ARG A 62 -9.97 -17.50 11.23
C ARG A 62 -8.45 -17.41 10.98
N GLY A 63 -7.63 -17.91 11.91
CA GLY A 63 -6.16 -17.87 11.81
C GLY A 63 -5.58 -16.49 12.03
N LYS A 64 -4.29 -16.30 11.71
CA LYS A 64 -3.63 -14.99 11.75
C LYS A 64 -3.74 -14.31 10.39
N ARG A 65 -4.03 -13.02 10.41
CA ARG A 65 -4.01 -12.15 9.24
C ARG A 65 -2.58 -11.90 8.80
N ILE A 66 -2.34 -11.83 7.49
CA ILE A 66 -1.10 -11.28 6.94
C ILE A 66 -1.39 -9.84 6.53
N SER A 67 -0.68 -8.88 7.11
CA SER A 67 -0.71 -7.49 6.70
C SER A 67 0.44 -7.23 5.74
N ILE A 68 0.15 -6.52 4.65
CA ILE A 68 1.15 -5.99 3.73
C ILE A 68 1.13 -4.47 3.81
N LEU A 69 2.30 -3.86 3.95
CA LEU A 69 2.50 -2.43 3.77
C LEU A 69 3.20 -2.23 2.42
N GLY A 70 2.50 -1.64 1.47
CA GLY A 70 2.99 -1.45 0.10
C GLY A 70 3.42 -0.01 -0.16
N PHE A 71 4.43 0.16 -1.00
CA PHE A 71 4.86 1.40 -1.63
C PHE A 71 4.71 1.23 -3.13
N TRP A 72 3.73 1.90 -3.70
CA TRP A 72 3.41 1.79 -5.11
C TRP A 72 3.82 3.05 -5.87
N GLU A 73 4.74 2.89 -6.82
CA GLU A 73 5.08 3.90 -7.82
C GLU A 73 4.30 3.57 -9.10
N PRO A 74 3.32 4.41 -9.51
CA PRO A 74 2.47 4.11 -10.65
C PRO A 74 3.28 3.75 -11.90
N GLN A 75 3.00 2.57 -12.47
CA GLN A 75 3.64 2.04 -13.69
C GLN A 75 5.15 1.78 -13.60
N GLN A 76 5.76 1.85 -12.41
CA GLN A 76 7.21 1.68 -12.24
C GLN A 76 7.53 0.53 -11.29
N SER A 77 7.17 0.66 -10.01
CA SER A 77 7.52 -0.32 -8.99
C SER A 77 6.41 -0.55 -7.97
N PHE A 78 6.47 -1.72 -7.35
CA PHE A 78 5.68 -2.06 -6.17
C PHE A 78 6.60 -2.73 -5.15
N GLU A 79 7.04 -1.94 -4.17
CA GLU A 79 7.85 -2.44 -3.05
C GLU A 79 6.93 -2.72 -1.87
N TYR A 80 7.13 -3.80 -1.12
CA TYR A 80 6.24 -4.09 0.01
C TYR A 80 6.92 -4.86 1.13
N GLY A 81 6.46 -4.64 2.36
CA GLY A 81 6.78 -5.51 3.49
C GLY A 81 5.56 -6.32 3.88
N ALA A 82 5.72 -7.63 4.11
CA ALA A 82 4.67 -8.52 4.59
C ALA A 82 4.95 -8.98 6.03
N VAL A 83 3.93 -8.97 6.88
CA VAL A 83 4.04 -9.44 8.28
C VAL A 83 2.82 -10.24 8.69
N VAL A 84 3.03 -11.29 9.48
CA VAL A 84 1.95 -11.94 10.21
C VAL A 84 1.51 -11.03 11.36
N GLY A 85 0.21 -10.76 11.45
CA GLY A 85 -0.40 -9.79 12.37
C GLY A 85 -0.55 -8.41 11.74
N GLY A 86 -0.41 -7.35 12.55
CA GLY A 86 -0.53 -5.96 12.11
C GLY A 86 0.81 -5.22 12.07
N PHE A 87 0.79 -4.01 11.49
CA PHE A 87 1.91 -3.09 11.57
C PHE A 87 1.92 -2.28 12.86
N ASN A 88 3.12 -1.85 13.25
CA ASN A 88 3.34 -0.91 14.34
C ASN A 88 4.43 0.09 13.92
N SER A 89 4.65 1.12 14.72
CA SER A 89 5.62 2.17 14.41
C SER A 89 7.04 1.63 14.15
N LYS A 90 7.46 0.56 14.84
CA LYS A 90 8.78 -0.04 14.66
C LYS A 90 8.93 -0.70 13.29
N ARG A 91 7.94 -1.50 12.88
CA ARG A 91 7.92 -2.15 11.56
C ARG A 91 7.83 -1.12 10.43
N TYR A 92 6.97 -0.11 10.62
CA TYR A 92 6.89 1.03 9.70
C TYR A 92 8.24 1.73 9.55
N LEU A 93 8.96 2.01 10.65
CA LEU A 93 10.28 2.63 10.61
C LEU A 93 11.31 1.82 9.84
N GLN A 94 11.31 0.49 9.98
CA GLN A 94 12.23 -0.38 9.25
C GLN A 94 12.00 -0.27 7.74
N LEU A 95 10.75 -0.29 7.29
CA LEU A 95 10.40 -0.13 5.89
C LEU A 95 10.73 1.29 5.37
N LEU A 96 10.46 2.33 6.16
CA LEU A 96 10.84 3.69 5.77
C LEU A 96 12.35 3.90 5.70
N GLN A 97 13.14 3.22 6.54
CA GLN A 97 14.61 3.26 6.44
C GLN A 97 15.08 2.67 5.11
N TRP A 98 14.50 1.55 4.68
CA TRP A 98 14.77 0.97 3.36
C TRP A 98 14.39 1.94 2.23
N GLN A 99 13.19 2.50 2.26
CA GLN A 99 12.75 3.51 1.28
C GLN A 99 13.63 4.75 1.25
N THR A 100 14.14 5.17 2.40
CA THR A 100 15.03 6.32 2.49
C THR A 100 16.38 6.02 1.84
N HIS A 101 16.88 4.79 1.97
CA HIS A 101 18.09 4.38 1.27
C HIS A 101 17.92 4.43 -0.25
N LEU A 102 16.80 3.90 -0.76
CA LEU A 102 16.46 3.96 -2.18
C LEU A 102 16.26 5.40 -2.67
N ALA A 103 15.60 6.25 -1.88
CA ALA A 103 15.41 7.66 -2.20
C ALA A 103 16.74 8.43 -2.28
N GLN A 104 17.67 8.13 -1.36
CA GLN A 104 19.00 8.74 -1.36
C GLN A 104 19.78 8.35 -2.62
N GLN A 105 19.82 7.06 -2.94
CA GLN A 105 20.47 6.58 -4.16
C GLN A 105 19.88 7.24 -5.41
N ARG A 106 18.55 7.34 -5.49
CA ARG A 106 17.88 8.02 -6.59
C ARG A 106 18.24 9.50 -6.67
N LEU A 107 18.30 10.20 -5.54
CA LEU A 107 18.67 11.61 -5.49
C LEU A 107 20.11 11.80 -6.00
N GLU A 108 21.04 10.95 -5.58
CA GLU A 108 22.45 11.00 -6.01
C GLU A 108 22.62 10.68 -7.51
N GLN A 109 21.84 9.72 -8.03
CA GLN A 109 21.95 9.27 -9.42
C GLN A 109 21.21 10.16 -10.42
N THR A 110 20.06 10.73 -10.03
CA THR A 110 19.14 11.39 -10.96
C THR A 110 18.79 12.83 -10.57
N GLY A 111 19.15 13.27 -9.36
CA GLY A 111 18.72 14.55 -8.80
C GLY A 111 17.25 14.59 -8.36
N LYS A 112 16.49 13.49 -8.52
CA LYS A 112 15.06 13.45 -8.21
C LYS A 112 14.81 13.08 -6.75
N ILE A 113 13.98 13.88 -6.09
CA ILE A 113 13.45 13.56 -4.76
C ILE A 113 12.35 12.49 -4.85
N THR A 114 12.13 11.78 -3.74
CA THR A 114 11.04 10.83 -3.58
C THR A 114 10.01 11.37 -2.59
N VAL A 115 8.74 11.39 -2.99
CA VAL A 115 7.62 11.81 -2.15
C VAL A 115 6.72 10.60 -1.90
N ILE A 116 6.51 10.25 -0.64
CA ILE A 116 5.57 9.21 -0.21
C ILE A 116 4.26 9.85 0.22
N ILE A 117 3.18 9.57 -0.50
CA ILE A 117 1.82 9.90 -0.13
C ILE A 117 1.30 8.81 0.82
N GLN A 118 0.78 9.20 1.97
CA GLN A 118 0.19 8.25 2.93
C GLN A 118 -0.98 8.84 3.72
N ASP A 119 -1.75 7.94 4.33
CA ASP A 119 -2.86 8.30 5.20
C ASP A 119 -2.40 8.85 6.57
N GLY A 120 -3.37 9.24 7.40
CA GLY A 120 -3.12 9.80 8.72
C GLY A 120 -2.99 8.80 9.86
N ALA A 121 -2.72 7.51 9.61
CA ALA A 121 -2.69 6.49 10.64
C ALA A 121 -1.79 6.87 11.83
N SER A 122 -2.20 6.48 13.04
CA SER A 122 -1.54 6.92 14.28
C SER A 122 -0.08 6.48 14.36
N PHE A 123 0.26 5.30 13.84
CA PHE A 123 1.62 4.79 13.83
C PHE A 123 2.53 5.52 12.82
N HIS A 124 1.99 6.04 11.71
CA HIS A 124 2.71 6.93 10.77
C HIS A 124 3.12 8.26 11.41
N ARG A 125 2.40 8.69 12.46
CA ARG A 125 2.57 9.98 13.14
C ARG A 125 3.09 9.86 14.56
N SER A 126 3.58 8.69 14.95
CA SER A 126 4.14 8.48 16.28
C SER A 126 5.35 9.39 16.52
N ASN A 127 5.60 9.78 17.77
CA ASN A 127 6.72 10.66 18.11
C ASN A 127 8.07 10.06 17.69
N GLN A 128 8.21 8.74 17.80
CA GLN A 128 9.38 8.01 17.32
C GLN A 128 9.59 8.19 15.81
N VAL A 129 8.52 8.17 15.01
CA VAL A 129 8.59 8.39 13.56
C VAL A 129 8.98 9.83 13.22
N LYS A 130 8.39 10.81 13.92
CA LYS A 130 8.66 12.23 13.68
C LYS A 130 10.14 12.60 13.84
N GLN A 131 10.85 11.93 14.74
CA GLN A 131 12.29 12.15 14.97
C GLN A 131 13.14 11.90 13.72
N TYR A 132 12.66 11.09 12.76
CA TYR A 132 13.41 10.78 11.54
C TYR A 132 13.09 11.69 10.35
N TRP A 133 12.04 12.52 10.43
CA TRP A 133 11.56 13.30 9.28
C TRP A 133 12.62 14.22 8.70
N GLN A 134 13.37 14.94 9.54
CA GLN A 134 14.43 15.83 9.08
C GLN A 134 15.56 15.06 8.37
N ARG A 135 15.94 13.90 8.92
CA ARG A 135 16.95 13.02 8.32
C ARG A 135 16.48 12.50 6.96
N TRP A 136 15.23 12.05 6.87
CA TRP A 136 14.66 11.57 5.60
C TRP A 136 14.64 12.65 4.53
N GLN A 137 14.29 13.89 4.88
CA GLN A 137 14.31 15.01 3.94
C GLN A 137 15.73 15.31 3.41
N GLN A 138 16.75 15.25 4.28
CA GLN A 138 18.15 15.39 3.87
C GLN A 138 18.60 14.28 2.91
N GLN A 139 17.97 13.10 3.00
CA GLN A 139 18.19 11.96 2.12
C GLN A 139 17.26 11.95 0.90
N GLY A 140 16.54 13.05 0.64
CA GLY A 140 15.66 13.19 -0.53
C GLY A 140 14.30 12.52 -0.40
N LEU A 141 13.89 12.08 0.79
CA LEU A 141 12.59 11.46 1.05
C LEU A 141 11.66 12.41 1.82
N TYR A 142 10.52 12.72 1.20
CA TYR A 142 9.49 13.58 1.76
C TYR A 142 8.20 12.80 1.98
N ILE A 143 7.45 13.17 3.02
CA ILE A 143 6.17 12.55 3.35
C ILE A 143 5.06 13.56 3.13
N PHE A 144 4.08 13.17 2.32
CA PHE A 144 2.85 13.91 2.13
C PHE A 144 1.67 13.17 2.76
N PHE A 145 1.03 13.81 3.75
CA PHE A 145 -0.15 13.25 4.40
C PHE A 145 -1.43 13.66 3.66
N LEU A 146 -2.24 12.67 3.30
CA LEU A 146 -3.57 12.86 2.74
C LEU A 146 -4.51 13.54 3.74
N PRO A 147 -5.50 14.30 3.25
CA PRO A 147 -6.60 14.76 4.09
C PRO A 147 -7.39 13.55 4.65
N PRO A 148 -7.96 13.66 5.87
CA PRO A 148 -8.79 12.61 6.42
C PRO A 148 -9.93 12.22 5.48
N TYR A 149 -10.30 10.93 5.47
CA TYR A 149 -11.43 10.41 4.69
C TYR A 149 -11.36 10.69 3.18
N SER A 150 -10.15 10.64 2.59
CA SER A 150 -9.93 10.83 1.15
C SER A 150 -9.31 9.60 0.47
N PRO A 151 -9.94 8.41 0.58
CA PRO A 151 -9.45 7.16 -0.02
C PRO A 151 -9.24 7.28 -1.53
N GLN A 152 -10.07 8.05 -2.22
CA GLN A 152 -9.96 8.29 -3.67
C GLN A 152 -8.63 8.96 -4.11
N MET A 153 -7.88 9.56 -3.18
CA MET A 153 -6.55 10.13 -3.46
C MET A 153 -5.42 9.12 -3.27
N ASN A 154 -5.71 7.97 -2.64
CA ASN A 154 -4.75 6.91 -2.36
C ASN A 154 -4.84 5.82 -3.43
N ARG A 155 -4.12 6.02 -4.54
CA ARG A 155 -4.26 5.17 -5.73
C ARG A 155 -3.80 3.72 -5.55
N ILE A 156 -3.05 3.41 -4.49
CA ILE A 156 -2.69 2.02 -4.14
C ILE A 156 -3.91 1.20 -3.67
N GLU A 157 -5.02 1.84 -3.28
CA GLU A 157 -6.25 1.12 -2.93
C GLU A 157 -6.79 0.29 -4.10
N ASP A 158 -6.62 0.78 -5.33
CA ASP A 158 -6.97 0.03 -6.54
C ASP A 158 -6.12 -1.25 -6.65
N GLU A 159 -4.83 -1.17 -6.34
CA GLU A 159 -3.92 -2.31 -6.35
C GLU A 159 -4.37 -3.38 -5.33
N TRP A 160 -4.78 -2.97 -4.14
CA TRP A 160 -5.34 -3.87 -3.13
C TRP A 160 -6.65 -4.49 -3.56
N LEU A 161 -7.55 -3.69 -4.13
CA LEU A 161 -8.83 -4.15 -4.65
C LEU A 161 -8.60 -5.23 -5.69
N HIS A 162 -7.63 -5.04 -6.57
CA HIS A 162 -7.33 -5.99 -7.60
C HIS A 162 -6.75 -7.31 -7.06
N LEU A 163 -5.78 -7.24 -6.14
CA LEU A 163 -5.22 -8.43 -5.50
C LEU A 163 -6.30 -9.25 -4.80
N LYS A 164 -7.22 -8.59 -4.09
CA LYS A 164 -8.32 -9.27 -3.37
C LYS A 164 -9.39 -9.84 -4.29
N ARG A 165 -9.77 -9.12 -5.35
CA ARG A 165 -10.90 -9.49 -6.22
C ARG A 165 -10.53 -10.35 -7.42
N HIS A 166 -9.33 -10.24 -7.96
CA HIS A 166 -8.95 -10.97 -9.16
C HIS A 166 -8.01 -12.12 -8.85
N GLU A 167 -6.98 -11.89 -8.04
CA GLU A 167 -5.95 -12.90 -7.79
C GLU A 167 -6.38 -13.89 -6.69
N LEU A 168 -6.86 -13.39 -5.55
CA LEU A 168 -7.16 -14.21 -4.37
C LEU A 168 -8.63 -14.57 -4.22
N SER A 169 -9.48 -14.12 -5.14
CA SER A 169 -10.91 -14.39 -5.05
C SER A 169 -11.19 -15.90 -5.17
N SER A 170 -12.12 -16.40 -4.36
CA SER A 170 -12.53 -17.80 -4.35
C SER A 170 -11.46 -18.81 -3.92
N GLN A 171 -10.30 -18.35 -3.43
CA GLN A 171 -9.28 -19.20 -2.82
C GLN A 171 -9.49 -19.26 -1.30
N ILE A 172 -9.24 -20.44 -0.75
CA ILE A 172 -9.23 -20.72 0.70
C ILE A 172 -7.87 -21.35 0.97
N PHE A 173 -7.21 -20.90 2.02
CA PHE A 173 -5.87 -21.35 2.39
C PHE A 173 -5.93 -22.13 3.70
N ASP A 174 -5.19 -23.24 3.77
CA ASP A 174 -5.20 -24.08 4.96
C ASP A 174 -4.37 -23.44 6.10
N ASP A 175 -3.28 -22.76 5.75
CA ASP A 175 -2.40 -22.06 6.68
C ASP A 175 -1.89 -20.70 6.16
N GLU A 176 -1.19 -19.97 7.03
CA GLU A 176 -0.60 -18.66 6.70
C GLU A 176 0.56 -18.77 5.69
N TYR A 177 1.21 -19.92 5.57
CA TYR A 177 2.31 -20.11 4.62
C TYR A 177 1.78 -20.20 3.19
N GLU A 178 0.72 -20.96 2.96
CA GLU A 178 0.04 -21.01 1.66
C GLU A 178 -0.52 -19.65 1.25
N LEU A 179 -1.14 -18.93 2.19
CA LEU A 179 -1.60 -17.56 1.96
C LEU A 179 -0.44 -16.64 1.56
N ALA A 180 0.72 -16.75 2.23
CA ALA A 180 1.89 -15.95 1.91
C ALA A 180 2.43 -16.25 0.50
N ILE A 181 2.52 -17.53 0.11
CA ILE A 181 2.93 -17.93 -1.24
C ILE A 181 1.96 -17.37 -2.27
N ALA A 182 0.66 -17.55 -2.07
CA ALA A 182 -0.36 -17.06 -2.99
C ALA A 182 -0.31 -15.53 -3.14
N LEU A 183 -0.05 -14.80 -2.05
CA LEU A 183 0.17 -13.35 -2.08
C LEU A 183 1.39 -12.96 -2.90
N ILE A 184 2.53 -13.64 -2.70
CA ILE A 184 3.76 -13.38 -3.47
C ILE A 184 3.51 -13.62 -4.96
N HIS A 185 2.89 -14.75 -5.32
CA HIS A 185 2.55 -15.07 -6.71
C HIS A 185 1.58 -14.05 -7.30
N ALA A 186 0.55 -13.63 -6.56
CA ALA A 186 -0.41 -12.62 -7.00
C ALA A 186 0.26 -11.28 -7.31
N ILE A 187 1.18 -10.84 -6.45
CA ILE A 187 1.93 -9.59 -6.65
C ILE A 187 2.87 -9.71 -7.86
N GLN A 188 3.57 -10.83 -8.01
CA GLN A 188 4.47 -11.09 -9.14
C GLN A 188 3.71 -11.17 -10.47
N ASN A 189 2.59 -11.88 -10.52
CA ASN A 189 1.74 -11.96 -11.72
C ASN A 189 1.29 -10.57 -12.17
N ARG A 190 0.89 -9.72 -11.22
CA ARG A 190 0.47 -8.35 -11.50
C ARG A 190 1.61 -7.50 -12.05
N ALA A 191 2.80 -7.67 -11.52
CA ALA A 191 3.97 -6.96 -12.00
C ALA A 191 4.36 -7.38 -13.41
N ASN A 192 4.31 -8.67 -13.73
CA ASN A 192 4.54 -9.17 -15.07
C ASN A 192 3.49 -8.62 -16.06
N ASN A 193 2.21 -8.62 -15.67
CA ASN A 193 1.13 -8.08 -16.50
C ASN A 193 1.20 -6.55 -16.67
N GLY A 194 1.80 -5.84 -15.72
CA GLY A 194 1.95 -4.39 -15.74
C GLY A 194 3.32 -3.89 -16.21
N ASN A 195 4.26 -4.78 -16.55
CA ASN A 195 5.67 -4.50 -16.79
C ASN A 195 6.33 -3.65 -15.68
N ARG A 196 6.17 -4.07 -14.42
CA ARG A 196 6.62 -3.35 -13.22
C ARG A 196 7.70 -4.12 -12.48
N ASN A 197 8.57 -3.42 -11.76
CA ASN A 197 9.52 -4.04 -10.84
C ASN A 197 8.87 -4.33 -9.48
N VAL A 198 9.17 -5.49 -8.87
CA VAL A 198 8.69 -5.87 -7.53
C VAL A 198 9.87 -6.17 -6.65
N GLU A 199 9.90 -5.54 -5.48
CA GLU A 199 10.88 -5.81 -4.44
C GLU A 199 10.15 -6.03 -3.12
N CYS A 200 10.60 -7.04 -2.35
CA CYS A 200 10.01 -7.45 -1.08
C CYS A 200 11.04 -7.39 0.05
#